data_AF-A0A536BFB5-F1
#
_entry.id   AF-A0A536BFB5-F1
#
_cell.length_a   1.000
_cell.length_b   1.000
_cell.length_c   1.000
_cell.angle_alpha   90.00
_cell.angle_beta   90.00
_cell.angle_gamma   90.00
#
_symmetry.space_group_name_H-M   'P 1'
#
loop_
_entity.id
_entity.type
_entity.pdbx_description
1 polymer ?
#
loop_
_entity_poly.entity_id
_entity_poly.type
_entity_poly.pdbx_seq_one_letter_code
_entity_poly.pdbx_strand_id
1 'polypeptide(L)'
;REAEELVLLTRGRRTGRGHEARVWFAYEDGAVWLRTDHDTDWYRNLLRDSHCRIRVGSSELAATSEPIADAAAALQHVVELFRAKYGAEWVSDWYVERGRAPVRLRLER
;
A
#
# COMPACT_ATOMS: atom_id res chain seq x y z
N ARG A 1 -14.14 2.94 -4.11
CA ARG A 1 -14.18 1.50 -3.72
C ARG A 1 -14.09 0.57 -4.93
N GLU A 2 -14.55 1.00 -6.12
CA GLU A 2 -14.56 0.15 -7.33
C GLU A 2 -13.22 0.02 -8.05
N ALA A 3 -12.27 0.96 -7.87
CA ALA A 3 -10.98 0.87 -8.52
C ALA A 3 -10.15 -0.32 -8.02
N GLU A 4 -9.57 -1.06 -8.95
CA GLU A 4 -8.68 -2.19 -8.65
C GLU A 4 -7.29 -1.72 -8.21
N GLU A 5 -6.79 -0.66 -8.83
CA GLU A 5 -5.45 -0.11 -8.59
C GLU A 5 -5.51 1.37 -8.21
N LEU A 6 -4.44 1.83 -7.59
CA LEU A 6 -4.15 3.25 -7.39
C LEU A 6 -2.72 3.56 -7.84
N VAL A 7 -2.44 4.83 -8.11
CA VAL A 7 -1.08 5.34 -8.26
C VAL A 7 -0.62 5.89 -6.92
N LEU A 8 0.44 5.33 -6.37
CA LEU A 8 1.12 5.82 -5.19
C LEU A 8 2.26 6.76 -5.60
N LEU A 9 2.21 7.99 -5.10
CA LEU A 9 3.21 9.02 -5.34
C LEU A 9 4.07 9.19 -4.09
N THR A 10 5.35 8.86 -4.19
CA THR A 10 6.34 9.02 -3.11
C THR A 10 7.47 9.96 -3.52
N ARG A 11 8.23 10.44 -2.55
CA ARG A 11 9.46 11.20 -2.82
C ARG A 11 10.67 10.26 -2.82
N GLY A 12 11.42 10.24 -3.91
CA GLY A 12 12.62 9.43 -4.07
C GLY A 12 13.66 9.74 -3.00
N ARG A 13 13.95 8.80 -2.11
CA ARG A 13 14.87 8.99 -0.96
C ARG A 13 16.30 9.38 -1.33
N ARG A 14 16.74 9.04 -2.54
CA ARG A 14 18.09 9.34 -3.07
C ARG A 14 18.10 10.58 -3.97
N THR A 15 17.03 10.81 -4.72
CA THR A 15 16.99 11.82 -5.80
C THR A 15 16.18 13.05 -5.45
N GLY A 16 15.32 12.97 -4.43
CA GLY A 16 14.34 14.01 -4.07
C GLY A 16 13.21 14.22 -5.08
N ARG A 17 13.19 13.48 -6.20
CA ARG A 17 12.17 13.60 -7.26
C ARG A 17 10.93 12.76 -6.92
N GLY A 18 9.79 13.09 -7.53
CA GLY A 18 8.59 12.25 -7.45
C GLY A 18 8.84 10.86 -8.05
N HIS A 19 8.27 9.84 -7.41
CA HIS A 19 8.26 8.45 -7.87
C HIS A 19 6.83 7.93 -7.82
N GLU A 20 6.34 7.42 -8.95
CA GLU A 20 5.00 6.84 -9.07
C GLU A 20 5.08 5.30 -9.12
N ALA A 21 4.15 4.63 -8.44
CA ALA A 21 3.98 3.18 -8.51
C ALA A 21 2.49 2.85 -8.63
N ARG A 22 2.11 2.03 -9.62
CA ARG A 22 0.76 1.45 -9.68
C ARG A 22 0.71 0.23 -8.77
N VAL A 23 -0.23 0.23 -7.83
CA VAL A 23 -0.35 -0.80 -6.80
C VAL A 23 -1.81 -1.19 -6.59
N TRP A 24 -2.00 -2.45 -6.22
CA TRP A 24 -3.28 -2.99 -5.78
C TRP A 24 -3.51 -2.60 -4.34
N PHE A 25 -4.76 -2.42 -3.94
CA PHE A 25 -5.08 -1.87 -2.63
C PHE A 25 -6.41 -2.39 -2.09
N ALA A 26 -6.54 -2.38 -0.77
CA ALA A 26 -7.83 -2.42 -0.11
C ALA A 26 -8.06 -1.14 0.69
N TYR A 27 -9.31 -0.83 0.98
CA TYR A 27 -9.68 0.32 1.80
C TYR A 27 -10.58 -0.13 2.94
N GLU A 28 -10.19 0.23 4.16
CA GLU A 28 -10.90 -0.09 5.39
C GLU A 28 -10.66 1.04 6.41
N ASP A 29 -11.72 1.50 7.07
CA ASP A 29 -11.66 2.43 8.21
C ASP A 29 -10.77 3.67 8.00
N GLY A 30 -10.91 4.32 6.85
CA GLY A 30 -10.14 5.54 6.54
C GLY A 30 -8.67 5.28 6.18
N ALA A 31 -8.26 4.02 6.03
CA ALA A 31 -6.92 3.64 5.65
C ALA A 31 -6.93 2.86 4.33
N VAL A 32 -5.86 3.06 3.57
CA VAL A 32 -5.52 2.26 2.39
C VAL A 32 -4.46 1.24 2.80
N TRP A 33 -4.74 -0.02 2.52
CA TRP A 33 -3.88 -1.15 2.82
C TRP A 33 -3.24 -1.69 1.55
N LEU A 34 -1.92 -1.83 1.58
CA LEU A 34 -1.10 -2.31 0.46
C LEU A 34 -0.19 -3.45 0.92
N ARG A 35 0.35 -4.18 -0.05
CA ARG A 35 1.41 -5.17 0.13
C ARG A 35 2.49 -4.95 -0.91
N THR A 36 3.75 -5.17 -0.54
CA THR A 36 4.89 -5.04 -1.45
C THR A 36 6.07 -5.91 -1.05
N ASP A 37 7.08 -5.99 -1.92
CA ASP A 37 8.40 -6.48 -1.52
C ASP A 37 9.20 -5.36 -0.84
N HIS A 38 10.01 -5.73 0.16
CA HIS A 38 10.83 -4.78 0.94
C HIS A 38 11.87 -4.02 0.09
N ASP A 39 12.17 -4.51 -1.11
CA ASP A 39 13.17 -3.94 -1.99
C ASP A 39 12.64 -2.88 -2.95
N THR A 40 11.31 -2.78 -3.10
CA THR A 40 10.66 -1.78 -3.95
C THR A 40 11.05 -0.36 -3.54
N ASP A 41 11.29 0.49 -4.54
CA ASP A 41 11.76 1.85 -4.28
C ASP A 41 10.72 2.69 -3.53
N TRP A 42 9.43 2.56 -3.86
CA TRP A 42 8.37 3.30 -3.19
C TRP A 42 8.23 2.90 -1.72
N TYR A 43 8.43 1.62 -1.36
CA TYR A 43 8.42 1.19 0.04
C TYR A 43 9.58 1.81 0.81
N ARG A 44 10.79 1.71 0.25
CA ARG A 44 11.99 2.32 0.86
C ARG A 44 11.90 3.84 0.92
N ASN A 45 11.15 4.48 0.01
CA ASN A 45 10.86 5.90 0.07
C ASN A 45 9.93 6.20 1.26
N LEU A 46 8.84 5.44 1.45
CA LEU A 46 7.93 5.60 2.60
C LEU A 46 8.61 5.38 3.94
N LEU A 47 9.58 4.45 4.01
CA LEU A 47 10.39 4.27 5.22
C LEU A 47 11.27 5.48 5.57
N ARG A 48 11.59 6.33 4.58
CA ARG A 48 12.41 7.53 4.79
C ARG A 48 11.57 8.79 4.96
N ASP A 49 10.46 8.89 4.24
CA ASP A 49 9.50 9.98 4.28
C ASP A 49 8.11 9.38 4.19
N SER A 50 7.38 9.43 5.31
CA SER A 50 6.06 8.80 5.41
C SER A 50 4.98 9.51 4.60
N HIS A 51 5.22 10.75 4.14
CA HIS A 51 4.24 11.49 3.36
C HIS A 51 4.19 11.00 1.92
N CYS A 52 2.97 10.81 1.44
CA CYS A 52 2.71 10.40 0.07
C CYS A 52 1.41 10.99 -0.44
N ARG A 53 1.13 10.77 -1.72
CA ARG A 53 -0.19 11.00 -2.28
C ARG A 53 -0.67 9.72 -2.95
N ILE A 54 -1.97 9.49 -2.92
CA ILE A 54 -2.62 8.42 -3.68
C ILE A 54 -3.48 9.04 -4.76
N ARG A 55 -3.49 8.44 -5.94
CA ARG A 55 -4.35 8.87 -7.05
C ARG A 55 -5.18 7.69 -7.54
N VAL A 56 -6.50 7.91 -7.61
CA VAL A 56 -7.48 6.95 -8.13
C VAL A 56 -8.36 7.69 -9.13
N GLY A 57 -8.30 7.30 -10.41
CA GLY A 57 -8.93 8.06 -11.48
C GLY A 57 -8.42 9.51 -11.51
N SER A 58 -9.33 10.48 -11.45
CA SER A 58 -9.00 11.92 -11.38
C SER A 58 -8.80 12.45 -9.96
N SER A 59 -9.02 11.64 -8.93
CA SER A 59 -8.93 12.07 -7.53
C SER A 59 -7.52 11.81 -6.99
N GLU A 60 -6.93 12.81 -6.35
CA GLU A 60 -5.65 12.70 -5.65
C GLU A 60 -5.81 13.15 -4.20
N LEU A 61 -5.31 12.36 -3.26
CA LEU A 61 -5.43 12.62 -1.82
C LEU A 61 -4.06 12.50 -1.15
N ALA A 62 -3.78 13.37 -0.18
CA ALA A 62 -2.63 13.23 0.69
C ALA A 62 -2.83 12.07 1.66
N ALA A 63 -1.74 11.37 1.97
CA ALA A 63 -1.76 10.27 2.91
C ALA A 63 -0.42 10.14 3.62
N THR A 64 -0.46 9.60 4.83
CA THR A 64 0.73 9.31 5.63
C THR A 64 0.84 7.81 5.89
N SER A 65 2.02 7.25 5.63
CA SER A 65 2.34 5.87 5.99
C SER A 65 2.48 5.74 7.51
N GLU A 66 1.69 4.86 8.11
CA GLU A 66 1.74 4.57 9.54
C GLU A 66 2.72 3.40 9.82
N PRO A 67 3.51 3.46 10.91
CA PRO A 67 4.33 2.33 11.33
C PRO A 67 3.45 1.15 11.77
N ILE A 68 3.87 -0.06 11.42
CA ILE A 68 3.19 -1.31 11.77
C ILE A 68 4.04 -2.06 12.79
N ALA A 69 3.50 -2.29 13.99
CA ALA A 69 4.20 -2.98 15.07
C ALA A 69 4.31 -4.49 14.83
N ASP A 70 3.22 -5.13 14.41
CA ASP A 70 3.18 -6.54 14.05
C ASP A 70 2.96 -6.69 12.54
N ALA A 71 4.07 -6.85 11.81
CA ALA A 71 4.04 -7.00 10.37
C ALA A 71 3.39 -8.30 9.91
N ALA A 72 3.45 -9.37 10.72
CA ALA A 72 2.86 -10.65 10.34
C ALA A 72 1.33 -10.59 10.42
N ALA A 73 0.80 -10.09 11.53
CA ALA A 73 -0.63 -9.89 11.71
C ALA A 73 -1.20 -8.90 10.68
N ALA A 74 -0.50 -7.79 10.42
CA ALA A 74 -0.92 -6.84 9.41
C ALA A 74 -0.89 -7.44 7.99
N LEU A 75 0.10 -8.26 7.65
CA LEU A 75 0.13 -8.93 6.34
C LEU A 75 -1.04 -9.90 6.17
N GLN A 76 -1.38 -10.66 7.22
CA GLN A 76 -2.57 -11.52 7.22
C GLN A 76 -3.84 -10.70 6.99
N HIS A 77 -3.98 -9.56 7.66
CA HIS A 77 -5.10 -8.64 7.48
C HIS A 77 -5.20 -8.12 6.04
N VAL A 78 -4.08 -7.70 5.43
CA VAL A 78 -4.08 -7.27 4.02
C VAL A 78 -4.54 -8.39 3.09
N VAL A 79 -4.13 -9.63 3.34
CA VAL A 79 -4.56 -10.79 2.54
C VAL A 79 -6.06 -11.02 2.65
N GLU A 80 -6.63 -10.92 3.85
CA GLU A 80 -8.08 -11.05 4.07
C GLU A 80 -8.86 -9.94 3.37
N LEU A 81 -8.39 -8.70 3.48
CA LEU A 81 -8.97 -7.56 2.76
C LEU A 81 -8.91 -7.75 1.24
N PHE A 82 -7.81 -8.29 0.72
CA PHE A 82 -7.66 -8.55 -0.72
C PHE A 82 -8.58 -9.68 -1.17
N ARG A 83 -8.71 -10.77 -0.39
CA ARG A 83 -9.67 -11.85 -0.67
C ARG A 83 -11.11 -11.33 -0.73
N ALA A 84 -11.48 -10.47 0.22
CA ALA A 84 -12.80 -9.86 0.26
C ALA A 84 -13.07 -8.93 -0.93
N LYS A 85 -12.04 -8.20 -1.40
CA LYS A 85 -12.17 -7.24 -2.50
C LYS A 85 -12.11 -7.89 -3.89
N TYR A 86 -11.19 -8.82 -4.11
CA TYR A 86 -10.84 -9.35 -5.44
C TYR A 86 -11.30 -10.79 -5.67
N GLY A 87 -11.82 -11.47 -4.65
CA GLY A 87 -12.18 -12.88 -4.70
C GLY A 87 -11.10 -13.79 -4.11
N ALA A 88 -11.53 -14.83 -3.40
CA ALA A 88 -10.61 -15.74 -2.70
C ALA A 88 -9.81 -16.60 -3.69
N GLU A 89 -10.41 -16.93 -4.83
CA GLU A 89 -9.80 -17.67 -5.94
C GLU A 89 -8.65 -16.91 -6.63
N TRP A 90 -8.65 -15.57 -6.54
CA TRP A 90 -7.59 -14.72 -7.11
C TRP A 90 -6.41 -14.51 -6.16
N VAL A 91 -6.62 -14.70 -4.85
CA VAL A 91 -5.59 -14.52 -3.81
C VAL A 91 -5.12 -15.88 -3.31
N SER A 92 -4.31 -16.52 -4.15
CA SER A 92 -3.66 -17.80 -3.89
C SER A 92 -2.62 -17.74 -2.76
N ASP A 93 -2.35 -18.87 -2.11
CA ASP A 93 -1.53 -18.94 -0.89
C ASP A 93 -0.09 -18.40 -1.03
N TRP A 94 0.46 -18.34 -2.26
CA TRP A 94 1.74 -17.67 -2.52
C TRP A 94 1.69 -16.15 -2.25
N TYR A 95 0.51 -15.53 -2.14
CA TYR A 95 0.36 -14.14 -1.69
C TYR A 95 0.86 -13.90 -0.26
N VAL A 96 0.94 -14.98 0.55
CA VAL A 96 1.34 -14.96 1.96
C VAL A 96 2.82 -15.34 2.14
N GLU A 97 3.58 -15.47 1.05
CA GLU A 97 5.01 -15.83 1.12
C GLU A 97 5.85 -14.85 1.95
N ARG A 98 6.91 -15.39 2.56
CA ARG A 98 7.94 -14.63 3.29
C ARG A 98 8.57 -13.57 2.39
N GLY A 99 8.79 -12.37 2.93
CA GLY A 99 9.46 -11.26 2.25
C GLY A 99 8.54 -10.14 1.77
N ARG A 100 7.24 -10.25 2.02
CA ARG A 100 6.26 -9.19 1.77
C ARG A 100 6.12 -8.27 2.99
N ALA A 101 6.02 -6.97 2.74
CA ALA A 101 5.73 -5.94 3.72
C ALA A 101 4.28 -5.47 3.58
N PRO A 102 3.49 -5.43 4.67
CA PRO A 102 2.25 -4.67 4.69
C PRO A 102 2.55 -3.18 4.76
N VAL A 103 1.69 -2.36 4.17
CA VAL A 103 1.75 -0.90 4.30
C VAL A 103 0.35 -0.38 4.59
N ARG A 104 0.25 0.49 5.58
CA ARG A 104 -0.98 1.18 5.96
C ARG A 104 -0.83 2.67 5.70
N LEU A 105 -1.65 3.21 4.82
CA LEU A 105 -1.69 4.64 4.50
C LEU A 105 -2.94 5.25 5.11
N ARG A 106 -2.77 6.19 6.03
CA ARG A 106 -3.87 7.00 6.56
C ARG A 106 -4.18 8.12 5.59
N LEU A 107 -5.43 8.20 5.13
CA LEU A 107 -5.85 9.33 4.31
C LEU A 107 -5.97 10.58 5.17
N GLU A 108 -5.41 11.68 4.71
CA GLU A 108 -5.58 12.99 5.32
C GLU A 108 -6.97 13.52 4.95
N ARG A 109 -7.64 14.16 5.93
CA ARG A 109 -8.98 14.74 5.75
C ARG A 109 -8.89 16.16 5.23
#